data_AF-A0A8T3V6Z8-F1
#
_entry.id   AF-A0A8T3V6Z8-F1
#
_cell.length_a   1.000
_cell.length_b   1.000
_cell.length_c   1.000
_cell.angle_alpha   90.00
_cell.angle_beta   90.00
_cell.angle_gamma   90.00
#
_symmetry.space_group_name_H-M   'P 1'
#
loop_
_entity.id
_entity.type
_entity.pdbx_description
1 polymer ?
#
loop_
_entity_poly.entity_id
_entity_poly.type
_entity_poly.pdbx_seq_one_letter_code
_entity_poly.pdbx_strand_id
1 'polypeptide(L)'
;MLNSLYEKAIAKRGFIQDIESDNNLDAQLEVNWFSREFSESSDDFSIAAGDGSFNKKKFLKSNFCAVGAESIIYDGEIKKIDDADILEVNHISFLDELLSNYMSILELKCASRAIKEYDVDYYLFDGSILGDLENAYPRGAELPSKIRDNLDETILNEFNRRLEITPFGFVFPQIKERILADVSVNEEFEQKEDFDLHLSSIEKIILLKEILENKKKIISISKTSSDNDLFGWNIPDISILDNLTDKKQGISRIEYRRVYKNASFQYFNDFFKQLKFTVFYVRLQDNKNVLKVELPYKASISEVVDIVEKINVLSVQGYPYLLSKAHNDVVITDRNIKELLKLAKIYETTNREML
;
A
#
# COMPACT_ATOMS: atom_id res chain seq x y z
N MET A 1 -29.72 -11.41 -19.96
CA MET A 1 -29.34 -10.39 -18.95
C MET A 1 -28.26 -9.45 -19.51
N LEU A 2 -27.14 -9.96 -20.04
CA LEU A 2 -26.08 -9.12 -20.65
C LEU A 2 -26.58 -8.25 -21.84
N ASN A 3 -27.35 -8.82 -22.76
CA ASN A 3 -27.92 -8.08 -23.90
C ASN A 3 -28.81 -6.90 -23.47
N SER A 4 -29.66 -7.11 -22.46
CA SER A 4 -30.50 -6.05 -21.89
C SER A 4 -29.66 -4.98 -21.18
N LEU A 5 -28.46 -5.30 -20.69
CA LEU A 5 -27.53 -4.30 -20.15
C LEU A 5 -26.89 -3.49 -21.28
N TYR A 6 -26.51 -4.11 -22.40
CA TYR A 6 -26.01 -3.38 -23.58
C TYR A 6 -27.06 -2.44 -24.17
N GLU A 7 -28.31 -2.90 -24.30
CA GLU A 7 -29.43 -2.06 -24.74
C GLU A 7 -29.65 -0.87 -23.80
N LYS A 8 -29.58 -1.09 -22.47
CA LYS A 8 -29.64 -0.01 -21.49
C LYS A 8 -28.45 0.95 -21.57
N ALA A 9 -27.24 0.44 -21.81
CA ALA A 9 -26.05 1.27 -21.97
C ALA A 9 -26.17 2.18 -23.20
N ILE A 10 -26.65 1.62 -24.32
CA ILE A 10 -26.95 2.39 -25.53
C ILE A 10 -28.04 3.43 -25.26
N ALA A 11 -29.13 3.06 -24.57
CA ALA A 11 -30.21 3.98 -24.21
C ALA A 11 -29.75 5.11 -23.26
N LYS A 12 -28.68 4.88 -22.49
CA LYS A 12 -28.07 5.85 -21.58
C LYS A 12 -26.83 6.55 -22.16
N ARG A 13 -26.53 6.34 -23.45
CA ARG A 13 -25.38 7.00 -24.09
C ARG A 13 -25.55 8.51 -24.04
N GLY A 14 -24.54 9.22 -23.50
CA GLY A 14 -24.58 10.67 -23.28
C GLY A 14 -25.26 11.12 -21.98
N PHE A 15 -25.86 10.22 -21.18
CA PHE A 15 -26.32 10.53 -19.82
C PHE A 15 -25.19 10.44 -18.78
N ILE A 16 -24.15 9.65 -19.08
CA ILE A 16 -22.89 9.65 -18.33
C ILE A 16 -22.03 10.70 -19.02
N GLN A 17 -21.92 11.89 -18.42
CA GLN A 17 -21.12 12.99 -18.93
C GLN A 17 -19.69 12.85 -18.41
N ASP A 18 -18.71 13.16 -19.26
CA ASP A 18 -17.33 13.35 -18.84
C ASP A 18 -17.23 14.64 -18.00
N ILE A 19 -16.11 14.81 -17.30
CA ILE A 19 -15.85 16.03 -16.53
C ILE A 19 -15.78 17.19 -17.52
N GLU A 20 -16.81 18.04 -17.54
CA GLU A 20 -16.81 19.28 -18.32
C GLU A 20 -16.16 20.40 -17.50
N SER A 21 -15.23 21.12 -18.11
CA SER A 21 -14.66 22.32 -17.49
C SER A 21 -15.70 23.45 -17.47
N ASP A 22 -15.65 24.27 -16.43
CA ASP A 22 -16.35 25.56 -16.38
C ASP A 22 -15.36 26.68 -16.00
N ASN A 23 -15.80 27.93 -16.13
CA ASN A 23 -14.95 29.10 -15.86
C ASN A 23 -14.40 29.13 -14.42
N ASN A 24 -15.04 28.47 -13.46
CA ASN A 24 -14.58 28.41 -12.08
C ASN A 24 -13.45 27.38 -11.95
N LEU A 25 -13.60 26.22 -12.56
CA LEU A 25 -12.59 25.17 -12.59
C LEU A 25 -11.32 25.61 -13.33
N ASP A 26 -11.47 26.30 -14.46
CA ASP A 26 -10.34 26.84 -15.22
C ASP A 26 -9.52 27.82 -14.37
N ALA A 27 -10.18 28.72 -13.64
CA ALA A 27 -9.52 29.64 -12.71
C ALA A 27 -8.83 28.91 -11.54
N GLN A 28 -9.40 27.81 -11.03
CA GLN A 28 -8.75 26.99 -10.01
C GLN A 28 -7.54 26.23 -10.56
N LEU A 29 -7.60 25.74 -11.79
CA LEU A 29 -6.50 25.05 -12.46
C LEU A 29 -5.28 25.96 -12.64
N GLU A 30 -5.48 27.23 -13.01
CA GLU A 30 -4.39 28.21 -13.14
C GLU A 30 -3.59 28.42 -11.84
N VAL A 31 -4.23 28.24 -10.68
CA VAL A 31 -3.61 28.42 -9.36
C VAL A 31 -3.08 27.11 -8.78
N ASN A 32 -3.68 25.98 -9.18
CA ASN A 32 -3.38 24.67 -8.62
C ASN A 32 -2.47 23.80 -9.49
N TRP A 33 -2.23 24.15 -10.76
CA TRP A 33 -1.34 23.42 -11.66
C TRP A 33 -0.30 24.34 -12.32
N PHE A 34 0.97 23.93 -12.23
CA PHE A 34 2.09 24.67 -12.79
C PHE A 34 2.75 23.81 -13.86
N SER A 35 2.56 24.18 -15.14
CA SER A 35 3.27 23.55 -16.25
C SER A 35 4.77 23.81 -16.11
N ARG A 36 5.54 22.74 -16.01
CA ARG A 36 6.97 22.76 -15.75
C ARG A 36 7.60 21.51 -16.30
N GLU A 37 8.62 21.69 -17.12
CA GLU A 37 9.49 20.60 -17.54
C GLU A 37 10.44 20.24 -16.39
N PHE A 38 10.66 18.94 -16.20
CA PHE A 38 11.57 18.41 -15.19
C PHE A 38 12.84 17.90 -15.88
N SER A 39 13.99 18.38 -15.42
CA SER A 39 15.26 17.77 -15.76
C SER A 39 15.38 16.38 -15.13
N GLU A 40 16.34 15.62 -15.63
CA GLU A 40 16.83 14.44 -14.93
C GLU A 40 17.94 14.88 -13.99
N SER A 41 17.93 14.40 -12.75
CA SER A 41 19.03 14.66 -11.82
C SER A 41 20.32 14.04 -12.36
N SER A 42 21.44 14.77 -12.21
CA SER A 42 22.78 14.30 -12.57
C SER A 42 23.55 13.71 -11.38
N ASP A 43 22.94 13.70 -10.19
CA ASP A 43 23.58 13.21 -8.98
C ASP A 43 23.64 11.68 -8.99
N ASP A 44 24.70 11.12 -8.42
CA ASP A 44 24.73 9.68 -8.12
C ASP A 44 23.87 9.44 -6.87
N PHE A 45 22.88 8.55 -6.99
CA PHE A 45 22.04 8.11 -5.88
C PHE A 45 21.60 6.66 -6.05
N SER A 46 21.22 6.05 -4.94
CA SER A 46 20.60 4.75 -4.87
C SER A 46 19.10 4.88 -4.58
N ILE A 47 18.30 4.07 -5.25
CA ILE A 47 16.85 4.10 -5.10
C ILE A 47 16.28 2.70 -5.17
N ALA A 48 15.31 2.41 -4.32
CA ALA A 48 14.57 1.18 -4.36
C ALA A 48 13.07 1.43 -4.51
N ALA A 49 12.35 0.43 -4.98
CA ALA A 49 10.91 0.42 -5.01
C ALA A 49 10.41 -0.97 -4.68
N GLY A 50 9.27 -1.08 -4.00
CA GLY A 50 8.65 -2.37 -3.75
C GLY A 50 7.15 -2.37 -3.93
N ASP A 51 6.65 -3.58 -4.13
CA ASP A 51 5.23 -3.90 -4.26
C ASP A 51 4.99 -5.32 -3.74
N GLY A 52 3.73 -5.67 -3.53
CA GLY A 52 3.31 -6.98 -3.07
C GLY A 52 2.08 -7.48 -3.79
N SER A 53 1.83 -8.77 -3.67
CA SER A 53 0.55 -9.34 -4.10
C SER A 53 0.15 -10.53 -3.25
N PHE A 54 -1.14 -10.85 -3.31
CA PHE A 54 -1.66 -12.09 -2.81
C PHE A 54 -2.67 -12.68 -3.79
N ASN A 55 -2.83 -14.00 -3.74
CA ASN A 55 -3.92 -14.69 -4.41
C ASN A 55 -4.37 -15.89 -3.57
N LYS A 56 -5.59 -16.37 -3.82
CA LYS A 56 -6.24 -17.40 -3.04
C LYS A 56 -7.10 -18.35 -3.88
N LYS A 57 -7.09 -19.63 -3.52
CA LYS A 57 -8.03 -20.63 -3.99
C LYS A 57 -8.94 -21.05 -2.84
N LYS A 58 -10.25 -20.86 -3.04
CA LYS A 58 -11.27 -21.33 -2.11
C LYS A 58 -11.52 -22.81 -2.30
N PHE A 59 -11.39 -23.60 -1.23
CA PHE A 59 -11.83 -25.00 -1.14
C PHE A 59 -13.05 -25.13 -0.23
N LEU A 60 -13.50 -26.36 -0.01
CA LEU A 60 -14.66 -26.63 0.83
C LEU A 60 -14.38 -26.39 2.31
N LYS A 61 -13.21 -26.79 2.79
CA LYS A 61 -12.85 -26.70 4.21
C LYS A 61 -12.12 -25.40 4.55
N SER A 62 -11.28 -24.95 3.65
CA SER A 62 -10.38 -23.82 3.88
C SER A 62 -10.08 -23.06 2.58
N ASN A 63 -9.25 -22.04 2.69
CA ASN A 63 -8.71 -21.25 1.60
C ASN A 63 -7.20 -21.46 1.57
N PHE A 64 -6.68 -21.87 0.42
CA PHE A 64 -5.25 -21.85 0.17
C PHE A 64 -4.85 -20.48 -0.34
N CYS A 65 -3.94 -19.82 0.35
CA CYS A 65 -3.52 -18.46 0.07
C CYS A 65 -2.02 -18.43 -0.16
N ALA A 66 -1.58 -17.58 -1.10
CA ALA A 66 -0.19 -17.26 -1.29
C ALA A 66 -0.05 -15.74 -1.24
N VAL A 67 0.98 -15.27 -0.55
CA VAL A 67 1.29 -13.85 -0.40
C VAL A 67 2.79 -13.67 -0.61
N GLY A 68 3.18 -12.57 -1.24
CA GLY A 68 4.58 -12.25 -1.47
C GLY A 68 4.78 -10.77 -1.71
N ALA A 69 6.01 -10.32 -1.47
CA ALA A 69 6.44 -8.96 -1.72
C ALA A 69 7.88 -8.94 -2.21
N GLU A 70 8.24 -7.83 -2.85
CA GLU A 70 9.56 -7.64 -3.44
C GLU A 70 9.98 -6.18 -3.38
N SER A 71 11.27 -5.95 -3.18
CA SER A 71 11.93 -4.67 -3.44
C SER A 71 12.98 -4.84 -4.53
N ILE A 72 12.90 -3.98 -5.56
CA ILE A 72 13.94 -3.80 -6.56
C ILE A 72 14.81 -2.62 -6.13
N ILE A 73 16.11 -2.81 -6.09
CA ILE A 73 17.10 -1.78 -5.74
C ILE A 73 17.91 -1.43 -6.99
N TYR A 74 18.19 -0.14 -7.17
CA TYR A 74 19.12 0.38 -8.16
C TYR A 74 20.17 1.27 -7.49
N ASP A 75 21.43 0.86 -7.58
CA ASP A 75 22.61 1.60 -7.11
C ASP A 75 23.72 1.66 -8.18
N GLY A 76 23.30 1.66 -9.45
CA GLY A 76 24.14 1.40 -10.62
C GLY A 76 23.92 0.00 -11.19
N GLU A 77 23.51 -0.96 -10.36
CA GLU A 77 23.08 -2.30 -10.76
C GLU A 77 21.68 -2.61 -10.20
N ILE A 78 20.94 -3.51 -10.84
CA ILE A 78 19.63 -3.96 -10.36
C ILE A 78 19.81 -5.14 -9.40
N LYS A 79 19.32 -4.98 -8.16
CA LYS A 79 19.29 -6.01 -7.12
C LYS A 79 17.86 -6.25 -6.66
N LYS A 80 17.64 -7.39 -6.00
CA LYS A 80 16.30 -7.83 -5.58
C LYS A 80 16.33 -8.36 -4.15
N ILE A 81 15.31 -7.99 -3.39
CA ILE A 81 14.95 -8.56 -2.10
C ILE A 81 13.52 -9.08 -2.22
N ASP A 82 13.24 -10.29 -1.77
CA ASP A 82 11.88 -10.82 -1.70
C ASP A 82 11.57 -11.46 -0.35
N ASP A 83 10.27 -11.66 -0.11
CA ASP A 83 9.71 -12.45 0.98
C ASP A 83 8.34 -13.00 0.56
N ALA A 84 7.98 -14.19 1.02
CA ALA A 84 6.75 -14.87 0.62
C ALA A 84 6.31 -15.93 1.62
N ASP A 85 5.01 -16.22 1.63
CA ASP A 85 4.45 -17.31 2.42
C ASP A 85 3.23 -17.97 1.74
N ILE A 86 2.95 -19.20 2.15
CA ILE A 86 1.80 -20.01 1.72
C ILE A 86 1.03 -20.44 2.96
N LEU A 87 -0.27 -20.17 2.97
CA LEU A 87 -1.10 -20.24 4.15
C LEU A 87 -2.39 -20.99 3.86
N GLU A 88 -2.85 -21.76 4.84
CA GLU A 88 -4.20 -22.31 4.88
C GLU A 88 -5.03 -21.50 5.89
N VAL A 89 -6.11 -20.88 5.42
CA VAL A 89 -6.96 -19.99 6.23
C VAL A 89 -8.40 -20.48 6.19
N ASN A 90 -9.09 -20.50 7.33
CA ASN A 90 -10.51 -20.86 7.37
C ASN A 90 -11.39 -19.89 6.57
N HIS A 91 -12.66 -20.26 6.37
CA HIS A 91 -13.63 -19.39 5.71
C HIS A 91 -14.06 -18.25 6.62
N ILE A 92 -13.58 -17.05 6.31
CA ILE A 92 -13.86 -15.80 7.03
C ILE A 92 -14.32 -14.71 6.05
N SER A 93 -15.17 -13.79 6.52
CA SER A 93 -15.70 -12.68 5.70
C SER A 93 -14.62 -11.64 5.36
N PHE A 94 -13.59 -11.52 6.19
CA PHE A 94 -12.52 -10.53 6.10
C PHE A 94 -11.22 -11.09 5.51
N LEU A 95 -11.29 -12.16 4.73
CA LEU A 95 -10.09 -12.82 4.17
C LEU A 95 -9.22 -11.89 3.32
N ASP A 96 -9.82 -11.00 2.53
CA ASP A 96 -9.05 -10.02 1.74
C ASP A 96 -8.34 -8.99 2.60
N GLU A 97 -8.96 -8.54 3.70
CA GLU A 97 -8.32 -7.64 4.66
C GLU A 97 -7.13 -8.33 5.34
N LEU A 98 -7.29 -9.59 5.74
CA LEU A 98 -6.22 -10.38 6.37
C LEU A 98 -5.03 -10.56 5.43
N LEU A 99 -5.27 -10.98 4.18
CA LEU A 99 -4.21 -11.17 3.20
C LEU A 99 -3.54 -9.86 2.80
N SER A 100 -4.30 -8.76 2.75
CA SER A 100 -3.76 -7.42 2.54
C SER A 100 -2.80 -7.02 3.67
N ASN A 101 -3.15 -7.28 4.94
CA ASN A 101 -2.24 -7.03 6.07
C ASN A 101 -0.97 -7.88 5.99
N TYR A 102 -1.09 -9.16 5.64
CA TYR A 102 0.08 -10.03 5.46
C TYR A 102 0.99 -9.52 4.34
N MET A 103 0.42 -9.13 3.20
CA MET A 103 1.14 -8.54 2.09
C MET A 103 1.89 -7.27 2.52
N SER A 104 1.20 -6.35 3.20
CA SER A 104 1.82 -5.12 3.73
C SER A 104 2.98 -5.40 4.69
N ILE A 105 2.90 -6.43 5.53
CA ILE A 105 4.01 -6.81 6.42
C ILE A 105 5.24 -7.22 5.60
N LEU A 106 5.06 -8.06 4.58
CA LEU A 106 6.17 -8.51 3.73
C LEU A 106 6.76 -7.34 2.93
N GLU A 107 5.94 -6.44 2.41
CA GLU A 107 6.38 -5.21 1.73
C GLU A 107 7.23 -4.33 2.66
N LEU A 108 6.76 -4.10 3.90
CA LEU A 108 7.48 -3.28 4.88
C LEU A 108 8.78 -3.94 5.34
N LYS A 109 8.84 -5.28 5.42
CA LYS A 109 10.09 -6.00 5.72
C LYS A 109 11.08 -5.88 4.57
N CYS A 110 10.64 -6.04 3.32
CA CYS A 110 11.48 -5.82 2.15
C CYS A 110 11.99 -4.37 2.10
N ALA A 111 11.12 -3.39 2.40
CA ALA A 111 11.50 -1.99 2.48
C ALA A 111 12.52 -1.71 3.59
N SER A 112 12.32 -2.26 4.78
CA SER A 112 13.24 -2.10 5.91
C SER A 112 14.62 -2.66 5.56
N ARG A 113 14.66 -3.83 4.93
CA ARG A 113 15.91 -4.45 4.48
C ARG A 113 16.59 -3.64 3.37
N ALA A 114 15.86 -3.11 2.40
CA ALA A 114 16.43 -2.21 1.39
C ALA A 114 17.06 -0.96 2.05
N ILE A 115 16.39 -0.36 3.03
CA ILE A 115 16.87 0.83 3.74
C ILE A 115 18.06 0.54 4.66
N LYS A 116 18.08 -0.62 5.34
CA LYS A 116 19.09 -0.95 6.36
C LYS A 116 20.29 -1.72 5.82
N GLU A 117 20.07 -2.72 4.97
CA GLU A 117 21.12 -3.61 4.46
C GLU A 117 21.83 -3.00 3.24
N TYR A 118 21.10 -2.25 2.42
CA TYR A 118 21.62 -1.64 1.18
C TYR A 118 21.78 -0.12 1.29
N ASP A 119 21.39 0.48 2.42
CA ASP A 119 21.48 1.92 2.70
C ASP A 119 20.96 2.82 1.57
N VAL A 120 19.84 2.43 0.96
CA VAL A 120 19.31 3.21 -0.19
C VAL A 120 18.99 4.64 0.20
N ASP A 121 19.25 5.60 -0.70
CA ASP A 121 18.96 7.02 -0.45
C ASP A 121 17.46 7.28 -0.44
N TYR A 122 16.74 6.60 -1.35
CA TYR A 122 15.29 6.71 -1.48
C TYR A 122 14.60 5.35 -1.64
N TYR A 123 13.40 5.24 -1.09
CA TYR A 123 12.53 4.08 -1.22
C TYR A 123 11.14 4.53 -1.69
N LEU A 124 10.69 3.97 -2.80
CA LEU A 124 9.39 4.20 -3.41
C LEU A 124 8.37 3.16 -2.94
N PHE A 125 7.27 3.61 -2.36
CA PHE A 125 6.09 2.77 -2.07
C PHE A 125 5.04 2.95 -3.18
N ASP A 126 4.47 1.84 -3.69
CA ASP A 126 3.26 1.90 -4.52
C ASP A 126 2.03 2.03 -3.61
N GLY A 127 1.35 3.17 -3.65
CA GLY A 127 0.20 3.47 -2.80
C GLY A 127 0.37 4.73 -1.95
N SER A 128 -0.50 4.89 -0.96
CA SER A 128 -0.61 6.08 -0.10
C SER A 128 -0.39 5.70 1.36
N ILE A 129 0.76 6.07 1.90
CA ILE A 129 1.05 5.88 3.34
C ILE A 129 0.08 6.71 4.19
N LEU A 130 -0.29 7.92 3.74
CA LEU A 130 -1.25 8.74 4.48
C LEU A 130 -2.61 8.04 4.58
N GLY A 131 -3.11 7.48 3.46
CA GLY A 131 -4.36 6.73 3.43
C GLY A 131 -4.32 5.48 4.31
N ASP A 132 -3.19 4.76 4.34
CA ASP A 132 -2.97 3.62 5.23
C ASP A 132 -3.03 4.01 6.71
N LEU A 133 -2.42 5.14 7.08
CA LEU A 133 -2.45 5.64 8.46
C LEU A 133 -3.86 6.11 8.89
N GLU A 134 -4.63 6.66 7.96
CA GLU A 134 -6.01 7.08 8.24
C GLU A 134 -6.96 5.90 8.46
N ASN A 135 -6.61 4.71 7.94
CA ASN A 135 -7.38 3.48 8.02
C ASN A 135 -6.61 2.36 8.77
N ALA A 136 -5.84 2.72 9.80
CA ALA A 136 -4.92 1.80 10.48
C ALA A 136 -5.57 0.62 11.21
N TYR A 137 -6.83 0.76 11.66
CA TYR A 137 -7.53 -0.35 12.31
C TYR A 137 -8.11 -1.31 11.27
N PRO A 138 -7.89 -2.63 11.44
CA PRO A 138 -8.37 -3.60 10.48
C PRO A 138 -9.90 -3.69 10.54
N ARG A 139 -10.51 -3.95 9.38
CA ARG A 139 -11.97 -4.04 9.24
C ARG A 139 -12.46 -5.48 9.14
N GLY A 140 -13.63 -5.73 9.72
CA GLY A 140 -14.39 -6.97 9.52
C GLY A 140 -14.21 -8.06 10.58
N ALA A 141 -13.30 -7.89 11.54
CA ALA A 141 -13.17 -8.75 12.72
C ALA A 141 -13.36 -7.96 14.02
N GLU A 142 -13.97 -8.58 15.03
CA GLU A 142 -14.04 -8.01 16.38
C GLU A 142 -12.66 -8.10 17.04
N LEU A 143 -12.31 -7.13 17.90
CA LEU A 143 -11.05 -7.15 18.64
C LEU A 143 -11.13 -8.21 19.76
N PRO A 144 -10.32 -9.29 19.72
CA PRO A 144 -10.28 -10.28 20.78
C PRO A 144 -10.05 -9.62 22.14
N SER A 145 -10.87 -10.00 23.12
CA SER A 145 -10.79 -9.53 24.50
C SER A 145 -9.39 -9.74 25.08
N LYS A 146 -8.78 -10.89 24.79
CA LYS A 146 -7.40 -11.19 25.21
C LYS A 146 -6.37 -10.25 24.60
N ILE A 147 -6.53 -9.84 23.34
CA ILE A 147 -5.61 -8.85 22.76
C ILE A 147 -5.84 -7.50 23.45
N ARG A 148 -7.10 -7.09 23.61
CA ARG A 148 -7.44 -5.82 24.26
C ARG A 148 -6.88 -5.73 25.68
N ASP A 149 -7.03 -6.80 26.46
CA ASP A 149 -6.62 -6.84 27.87
C ASP A 149 -5.10 -6.93 28.05
N ASN A 150 -4.38 -7.39 27.02
CA ASN A 150 -2.91 -7.50 27.00
C ASN A 150 -2.24 -6.45 26.08
N LEU A 151 -2.97 -5.45 25.57
CA LEU A 151 -2.41 -4.41 24.70
C LEU A 151 -1.54 -3.43 25.51
N ASP A 152 -0.39 -3.90 25.96
CA ASP A 152 0.53 -3.22 26.86
C ASP A 152 1.97 -3.21 26.33
N GLU A 153 2.89 -2.64 27.11
CA GLU A 153 4.32 -2.61 26.74
C GLU A 153 4.94 -4.01 26.67
N THR A 154 4.38 -5.03 27.33
CA THR A 154 4.89 -6.40 27.34
C THR A 154 4.74 -7.04 25.97
N ILE A 155 3.54 -6.97 25.38
CA ILE A 155 3.32 -7.45 24.01
C ILE A 155 4.17 -6.67 23.01
N LEU A 156 4.21 -5.34 23.16
CA LEU A 156 4.99 -4.49 22.27
C LEU A 156 6.49 -4.85 22.29
N ASN A 157 7.07 -5.04 23.48
CA ASN A 157 8.46 -5.44 23.64
C ASN A 157 8.76 -6.81 23.04
N GLU A 158 7.81 -7.75 23.15
CA GLU A 158 7.97 -9.07 22.53
C GLU A 158 7.93 -9.00 21.00
N PHE A 159 7.05 -8.17 20.41
CA PHE A 159 7.10 -7.90 18.97
C PHE A 159 8.45 -7.32 18.55
N ASN A 160 8.91 -6.25 19.21
CA ASN A 160 10.19 -5.61 18.90
C ASN A 160 11.35 -6.62 18.95
N ARG A 161 11.46 -7.40 20.04
CA ARG A 161 12.50 -8.43 20.22
C ARG A 161 12.50 -9.46 19.09
N ARG A 162 11.32 -9.87 18.60
CA ARG A 162 11.21 -10.87 17.53
C ARG A 162 11.47 -10.29 16.16
N LEU A 163 11.00 -9.07 15.90
CA LEU A 163 11.26 -8.37 14.63
C LEU A 163 12.76 -8.10 14.43
N GLU A 164 13.51 -7.84 15.50
CA GLU A 164 14.97 -7.67 15.44
C GLU A 164 15.72 -8.92 14.95
N ILE A 165 15.22 -10.12 15.25
CA ILE A 165 15.88 -11.40 14.91
C ILE A 165 15.24 -12.14 13.73
N THR A 166 14.04 -11.72 13.31
CA THR A 166 13.24 -12.39 12.28
C THR A 166 12.93 -11.42 11.14
N PRO A 167 13.89 -11.18 10.21
CA PRO A 167 13.74 -10.25 9.11
C PRO A 167 12.84 -10.77 7.96
N PHE A 168 12.39 -12.03 8.03
CA PHE A 168 11.55 -12.69 7.02
C PHE A 168 10.25 -13.23 7.63
N GLY A 169 9.22 -13.43 6.79
CA GLY A 169 7.95 -14.01 7.17
C GLY A 169 7.19 -13.21 8.23
N PHE A 170 6.42 -13.87 9.08
CA PHE A 170 5.58 -13.23 10.10
C PHE A 170 6.04 -13.54 11.53
N VAL A 171 5.88 -12.56 12.42
CA VAL A 171 6.19 -12.69 13.86
C VAL A 171 4.94 -12.87 14.71
N PHE A 172 3.79 -12.33 14.26
CA PHE A 172 2.53 -12.44 14.98
C PHE A 172 2.08 -13.88 15.30
N PRO A 173 2.36 -14.94 14.49
CA PRO A 173 1.92 -16.29 14.82
C PRO A 173 2.51 -16.81 16.13
N GLN A 174 3.79 -16.54 16.40
CA GLN A 174 4.43 -16.99 17.64
C GLN A 174 3.99 -16.13 18.85
N ILE A 175 3.60 -14.87 18.62
CA ILE A 175 2.97 -14.03 19.66
C ILE A 175 1.60 -14.60 20.03
N LYS A 176 0.79 -14.96 19.03
CA LYS A 176 -0.52 -15.58 19.23
C LYS A 176 -0.43 -16.85 20.06
N GLU A 177 0.49 -17.76 19.70
CA GLU A 177 0.70 -19.01 20.45
C GLU A 177 0.98 -18.76 21.93
N ARG A 178 1.79 -17.73 22.23
CA ARG A 178 2.10 -17.34 23.61
C ARG A 178 0.87 -16.79 24.34
N ILE A 179 0.11 -15.88 23.72
CA ILE A 179 -1.10 -15.30 24.31
C ILE A 179 -2.13 -16.41 24.60
N LEU A 180 -2.28 -17.38 23.69
CA LEU A 180 -3.22 -18.49 23.83
C LEU A 180 -2.75 -19.57 24.81
N ALA A 181 -1.44 -19.70 25.07
CA ALA A 181 -0.91 -20.66 26.04
C ALA A 181 -1.36 -20.37 27.47
N ASP A 182 -1.69 -19.10 27.78
CA ASP A 182 -2.15 -18.67 29.10
C ASP A 182 -3.67 -18.87 29.32
N VAL A 183 -4.39 -19.48 28.35
CA VAL A 183 -5.84 -19.62 28.37
C VAL A 183 -6.30 -20.97 28.91
N SER A 184 -7.21 -20.93 29.89
CA SER A 184 -7.98 -22.10 30.35
C SER A 184 -9.04 -22.46 29.31
N VAL A 185 -9.22 -23.75 28.99
CA VAL A 185 -10.03 -24.33 27.89
C VAL A 185 -11.51 -23.89 27.80
N ASN A 186 -12.01 -23.02 28.68
CA ASN A 186 -13.45 -22.76 28.89
C ASN A 186 -13.94 -21.35 28.51
N GLU A 187 -13.15 -20.51 27.82
CA GLU A 187 -13.64 -19.23 27.32
C GLU A 187 -14.12 -19.33 25.87
N GLU A 188 -15.18 -18.57 25.54
CA GLU A 188 -15.85 -18.54 24.23
C GLU A 188 -14.83 -18.49 23.08
N PHE A 189 -15.04 -19.33 22.07
CA PHE A 189 -14.17 -19.46 20.89
C PHE A 189 -14.19 -18.15 20.06
N GLU A 190 -13.39 -17.16 20.46
CA GLU A 190 -12.91 -16.12 19.57
C GLU A 190 -12.24 -16.82 18.36
N GLN A 191 -12.55 -16.39 17.13
CA GLN A 191 -12.02 -17.06 15.95
C GLN A 191 -10.52 -16.84 15.88
N LYS A 192 -9.76 -17.90 15.59
CA LYS A 192 -8.29 -17.84 15.45
C LYS A 192 -7.87 -16.74 14.47
N GLU A 193 -8.66 -16.54 13.43
CA GLU A 193 -8.45 -15.55 12.39
C GLU A 193 -8.69 -14.11 12.85
N ASP A 194 -9.48 -13.88 13.90
CA ASP A 194 -9.63 -12.56 14.52
C ASP A 194 -8.31 -12.16 15.19
N PHE A 195 -7.67 -13.08 15.93
CA PHE A 195 -6.34 -12.85 16.49
C PHE A 195 -5.31 -12.56 15.40
N ASP A 196 -5.35 -13.33 14.31
CA ASP A 196 -4.42 -13.16 13.20
C ASP A 196 -4.55 -11.78 12.56
N LEU A 197 -5.78 -11.28 12.34
CA LEU A 197 -6.00 -9.97 11.77
C LEU A 197 -5.49 -8.84 12.69
N HIS A 198 -5.79 -8.90 13.99
CA HIS A 198 -5.40 -7.84 14.92
C HIS A 198 -3.91 -7.86 15.24
N LEU A 199 -3.30 -9.04 15.43
CA LEU A 199 -1.86 -9.14 15.70
C LEU A 199 -1.02 -8.84 14.46
N SER A 200 -1.47 -9.20 13.25
CA SER A 200 -0.79 -8.78 12.01
C SER A 200 -0.92 -7.27 11.79
N SER A 201 -2.06 -6.65 12.08
CA SER A 201 -2.19 -5.18 12.06
C SER A 201 -1.23 -4.50 13.04
N ILE A 202 -1.01 -5.08 14.23
CA ILE A 202 0.01 -4.59 15.18
C ILE A 202 1.43 -4.70 14.59
N GLU A 203 1.79 -5.86 14.01
CA GLU A 203 3.09 -6.04 13.36
C GLU A 203 3.30 -5.01 12.24
N LYS A 204 2.28 -4.81 11.38
CA LYS A 204 2.27 -3.79 10.32
C LYS A 204 2.55 -2.40 10.88
N ILE A 205 1.88 -2.01 11.97
CA ILE A 205 2.05 -0.68 12.60
C ILE A 205 3.45 -0.49 13.19
N ILE A 206 4.03 -1.52 13.81
CA ILE A 206 5.38 -1.46 14.36
C ILE A 206 6.41 -1.28 13.22
N LEU A 207 6.28 -2.07 12.15
CA LEU A 207 7.13 -1.96 10.97
C LEU A 207 6.98 -0.60 10.27
N LEU A 208 5.75 -0.10 10.12
CA LEU A 208 5.50 1.20 9.52
C LEU A 208 6.12 2.34 10.35
N LYS A 209 6.04 2.26 11.68
CA LYS A 209 6.74 3.21 12.56
C LYS A 209 8.24 3.22 12.30
N GLU A 210 8.86 2.04 12.18
CA GLU A 210 10.30 1.90 11.92
C GLU A 210 10.71 2.51 10.56
N ILE A 211 9.93 2.26 9.51
CA ILE A 211 10.14 2.86 8.18
C ILE A 211 10.04 4.38 8.27
N LEU A 212 9.04 4.90 8.98
CA LEU A 212 8.77 6.33 9.10
C LEU A 212 9.72 7.06 10.05
N GLU A 213 10.54 6.36 10.84
CA GLU A 213 11.70 6.97 11.49
C GLU A 213 12.73 7.44 10.45
N ASN A 214 12.80 6.78 9.30
CA ASN A 214 13.61 7.15 8.14
C ASN A 214 12.82 7.96 7.10
N LYS A 215 11.75 8.66 7.51
CA LYS A 215 10.79 9.40 6.63
C LYS A 215 11.39 10.23 5.49
N LYS A 216 12.62 10.75 5.61
CA LYS A 216 13.26 11.51 4.54
C LYS A 216 13.69 10.67 3.34
N LYS A 217 13.87 9.36 3.53
CA LYS A 217 14.16 8.41 2.47
C LYS A 217 12.89 7.93 1.77
N ILE A 218 11.70 8.22 2.30
CA ILE A 218 10.45 7.58 1.87
C ILE A 218 9.68 8.47 0.89
N ILE A 219 9.24 7.88 -0.22
CA ILE A 219 8.41 8.53 -1.24
C ILE A 219 7.25 7.59 -1.56
N SER A 220 6.02 8.00 -1.29
CA SER A 220 4.81 7.26 -1.70
C SER A 220 4.35 7.76 -3.06
N ILE A 221 4.05 6.88 -3.99
CA ILE A 221 3.54 7.23 -5.32
C ILE A 221 2.27 6.44 -5.60
N SER A 222 1.19 7.11 -6.00
CA SER A 222 -0.09 6.46 -6.33
C SER A 222 -0.57 6.86 -7.72
N LYS A 223 -1.02 5.86 -8.51
CA LYS A 223 -1.68 6.06 -9.83
C LYS A 223 -3.13 6.53 -9.71
N THR A 224 -3.74 6.27 -8.56
CA THR A 224 -5.12 6.64 -8.24
C THR A 224 -5.17 7.32 -6.89
N SER A 225 -6.17 8.16 -6.70
CA SER A 225 -6.46 8.84 -5.43
C SER A 225 -7.93 9.22 -5.41
N SER A 226 -8.55 9.19 -4.23
CA SER A 226 -9.90 9.71 -4.01
C SER A 226 -9.90 11.11 -3.38
N ASP A 227 -8.73 11.65 -3.04
CA ASP A 227 -8.58 12.96 -2.41
C ASP A 227 -9.14 14.05 -3.30
N ASN A 228 -9.74 15.05 -2.67
CA ASN A 228 -10.38 16.18 -3.33
C ASN A 228 -10.06 17.51 -2.66
N ASP A 229 -9.00 17.61 -1.85
CA ASP A 229 -8.70 18.81 -1.07
C ASP A 229 -8.17 19.97 -1.90
N LEU A 230 -7.59 19.74 -3.09
CA LEU A 230 -7.10 20.83 -3.95
C LEU A 230 -8.24 21.63 -4.56
N PHE A 231 -9.29 20.95 -5.05
CA PHE A 231 -10.43 21.61 -5.70
C PHE A 231 -11.65 21.70 -4.79
N GLY A 232 -11.82 20.78 -3.83
CA GLY A 232 -12.95 20.70 -2.91
C GLY A 232 -14.22 20.10 -3.54
N TRP A 233 -14.08 19.41 -4.66
CA TRP A 233 -15.20 18.94 -5.48
C TRP A 233 -15.54 17.48 -5.16
N ASN A 234 -16.73 17.02 -5.55
CA ASN A 234 -17.09 15.60 -5.45
C ASN A 234 -16.47 14.76 -6.60
N ILE A 235 -15.25 15.10 -6.99
CA ILE A 235 -14.44 14.48 -8.04
C ILE A 235 -13.00 14.46 -7.52
N PRO A 236 -12.26 13.36 -7.66
CA PRO A 236 -10.88 13.32 -7.19
C PRO A 236 -9.98 14.33 -7.91
N ASP A 237 -9.09 14.97 -7.15
CA ASP A 237 -8.13 15.95 -7.64
C ASP A 237 -7.27 15.38 -8.78
N ILE A 238 -6.83 14.12 -8.65
CA ILE A 238 -6.02 13.43 -9.66
C ILE A 238 -6.76 13.31 -11.00
N SER A 239 -8.07 13.10 -10.97
CA SER A 239 -8.91 12.97 -12.17
C SER A 239 -9.13 14.33 -12.83
N ILE A 240 -9.32 15.39 -12.03
CA ILE A 240 -9.42 16.77 -12.53
C ILE A 240 -8.12 17.16 -13.23
N LEU A 241 -7.00 17.00 -12.53
CA LEU A 241 -5.66 17.32 -13.04
C LEU A 241 -5.33 16.50 -14.29
N ASP A 242 -5.66 15.21 -14.30
CA ASP A 242 -5.36 14.38 -15.45
C ASP A 242 -6.16 14.79 -16.69
N ASN A 243 -7.46 15.04 -16.55
CA ASN A 243 -8.33 15.30 -17.71
C ASN A 243 -8.29 16.73 -18.22
N LEU A 244 -8.07 17.73 -17.35
CA LEU A 244 -8.31 19.14 -17.69
C LEU A 244 -7.04 19.98 -17.82
N THR A 245 -5.87 19.43 -17.51
CA THR A 245 -4.60 20.11 -17.80
C THR A 245 -4.19 19.89 -19.25
N ASP A 246 -3.27 20.73 -19.75
CA ASP A 246 -2.74 20.76 -21.13
C ASP A 246 -1.96 19.51 -21.58
N LYS A 247 -2.04 18.43 -20.81
CA LYS A 247 -1.31 17.16 -20.98
C LYS A 247 0.22 17.34 -21.00
N LYS A 248 0.76 18.48 -20.56
CA LYS A 248 2.21 18.68 -20.42
C LYS A 248 2.71 18.32 -19.04
N GLN A 249 4.02 18.08 -18.95
CA GLN A 249 4.73 17.99 -17.67
C GLN A 249 4.36 19.17 -16.76
N GLY A 250 4.16 18.86 -15.49
CA GLY A 250 3.79 19.85 -14.50
C GLY A 250 3.60 19.25 -13.13
N ILE A 251 3.37 20.14 -12.18
CA ILE A 251 3.19 19.82 -10.77
C ILE A 251 2.04 20.65 -10.20
N SER A 252 1.28 20.06 -9.29
CA SER A 252 0.26 20.80 -8.57
C SER A 252 0.86 21.73 -7.52
N ARG A 253 0.00 22.55 -6.93
CA ARG A 253 0.29 23.15 -5.63
C ARG A 253 0.62 22.06 -4.61
N ILE A 254 1.58 22.37 -3.74
CA ILE A 254 2.02 21.51 -2.64
C ILE A 254 1.11 21.75 -1.43
N GLU A 255 0.53 20.68 -0.90
CA GLU A 255 -0.27 20.66 0.31
C GLU A 255 0.50 20.05 1.48
N TYR A 256 0.32 20.60 2.68
CA TYR A 256 0.86 20.01 3.90
C TYR A 256 -0.26 19.43 4.74
N ARG A 257 -0.26 18.12 4.90
CA ARG A 257 -1.30 17.39 5.64
C ARG A 257 -0.76 16.77 6.91
N ARG A 258 -1.66 16.45 7.82
CA ARG A 258 -1.40 15.59 8.97
C ARG A 258 -2.37 14.44 8.93
N VAL A 259 -1.98 13.34 9.55
CA VAL A 259 -2.90 12.24 9.84
C VAL A 259 -4.11 12.78 10.60
N TYR A 260 -5.32 12.37 10.22
CA TYR A 260 -6.55 12.85 10.85
C TYR A 260 -6.52 12.70 12.37
N LYS A 261 -7.06 13.71 13.06
CA LYS A 261 -7.09 13.75 14.53
C LYS A 261 -7.81 12.53 15.13
N ASN A 262 -8.84 12.04 14.44
CA ASN A 262 -9.68 10.92 14.85
C ASN A 262 -9.11 9.56 14.42
N ALA A 263 -8.01 9.51 13.66
CA ALA A 263 -7.30 8.26 13.43
C ALA A 263 -6.87 7.69 14.79
N SER A 264 -6.98 6.38 14.92
CA SER A 264 -6.59 5.65 16.12
C SER A 264 -5.58 4.61 15.69
N PHE A 265 -4.63 4.33 16.57
CA PHE A 265 -3.63 3.28 16.39
C PHE A 265 -3.59 2.41 17.63
N GLN A 266 -3.29 1.12 17.46
CA GLN A 266 -3.07 0.21 18.58
C GLN A 266 -1.84 0.64 19.40
N TYR A 267 -0.77 1.07 18.72
CA TYR A 267 0.44 1.61 19.34
C TYR A 267 0.88 2.91 18.65
N PHE A 268 1.73 3.69 19.34
CA PHE A 268 2.40 4.88 18.80
C PHE A 268 1.48 6.01 18.28
N ASN A 269 0.29 6.19 18.89
CA ASN A 269 -0.64 7.25 18.53
C ASN A 269 0.02 8.64 18.41
N ASP A 270 0.85 9.02 19.39
CA ASP A 270 1.52 10.32 19.40
C ASP A 270 2.51 10.49 18.24
N PHE A 271 3.25 9.43 17.89
CA PHE A 271 4.18 9.44 16.77
C PHE A 271 3.45 9.69 15.46
N PHE A 272 2.44 8.87 15.13
CA PHE A 272 1.73 8.97 13.86
C PHE A 272 0.94 10.28 13.72
N LYS A 273 0.26 10.73 14.79
CA LYS A 273 -0.52 11.98 14.76
C LYS A 273 0.34 13.23 14.61
N GLN A 274 1.63 13.16 14.94
CA GLN A 274 2.58 14.27 14.76
C GLN A 274 3.20 14.31 13.37
N LEU A 275 3.07 13.26 12.57
CA LEU A 275 3.58 13.23 11.20
C LEU A 275 2.93 14.32 10.35
N LYS A 276 3.75 14.94 9.50
CA LYS A 276 3.33 15.92 8.51
C LYS A 276 3.72 15.38 7.16
N PHE A 277 2.77 15.37 6.24
CA PHE A 277 2.96 14.92 4.87
C PHE A 277 3.03 16.13 3.94
N THR A 278 3.93 16.07 2.98
CA THR A 278 3.90 16.93 1.79
C THR A 278 3.23 16.13 0.69
N VAL A 279 2.09 16.62 0.20
CA VAL A 279 1.27 15.96 -0.82
C VAL A 279 1.22 16.87 -2.04
N PHE A 280 1.51 16.30 -3.21
CA PHE A 280 1.41 16.99 -4.48
C PHE A 280 1.12 16.00 -5.59
N TYR A 281 0.73 16.51 -6.75
CA TYR A 281 0.48 15.73 -7.94
C TYR A 281 1.46 16.14 -9.02
N VAL A 282 1.94 15.19 -9.81
CA VAL A 282 2.96 15.43 -10.82
C VAL A 282 2.65 14.66 -12.09
N ARG A 283 2.89 15.28 -13.24
CA ARG A 283 2.98 14.59 -14.53
C ARG A 283 4.45 14.58 -14.93
N LEU A 284 5.05 13.40 -14.90
CA LEU A 284 6.48 13.21 -15.17
C LEU A 284 6.83 13.28 -16.66
N GLN A 285 5.90 12.98 -17.56
CA GLN A 285 6.11 13.02 -19.02
C GLN A 285 4.85 13.51 -19.73
N ASP A 286 5.01 14.21 -20.85
CA ASP A 286 3.91 14.70 -21.67
C ASP A 286 2.97 13.57 -22.11
N ASN A 287 1.67 13.86 -22.10
CA ASN A 287 0.58 12.96 -22.46
C ASN A 287 0.47 11.71 -21.57
N LYS A 288 1.13 11.69 -20.41
CA LYS A 288 1.03 10.62 -19.42
C LYS A 288 0.14 11.00 -18.24
N ASN A 289 -0.19 9.99 -17.45
CA ASN A 289 -1.08 10.15 -16.31
C ASN A 289 -0.44 11.04 -15.25
N VAL A 290 -1.27 11.77 -14.53
CA VAL A 290 -0.88 12.44 -13.28
C VAL A 290 -0.73 11.40 -12.17
N LEU A 291 0.31 11.54 -11.34
CA LEU A 291 0.59 10.72 -10.17
C LEU A 291 0.42 11.55 -8.91
N LYS A 292 -0.09 10.95 -7.83
CA LYS A 292 -0.01 11.53 -6.48
C LYS A 292 1.32 11.14 -5.86
N VAL A 293 2.00 12.08 -5.23
CA VAL A 293 3.22 11.85 -4.47
C VAL A 293 3.03 12.33 -3.03
N GLU A 294 3.47 11.50 -2.08
CA GLU A 294 3.44 11.81 -0.65
C GLU A 294 4.83 11.64 -0.05
N LEU A 295 5.30 12.68 0.64
CA LEU A 295 6.52 12.65 1.42
C LEU A 295 6.14 12.73 2.90
N PRO A 296 6.53 11.78 3.78
CA PRO A 296 6.12 11.75 5.19
C PRO A 296 6.84 12.77 6.08
N TYR A 297 7.21 13.92 5.51
CA TYR A 297 7.78 15.07 6.19
C TYR A 297 7.36 16.37 5.48
N LYS A 298 7.62 17.51 6.11
CA LYS A 298 7.42 18.83 5.50
C LYS A 298 8.62 19.16 4.60
N ALA A 299 8.48 18.99 3.29
CA ALA A 299 9.50 19.30 2.29
C ALA A 299 9.30 20.72 1.75
N SER A 300 10.39 21.41 1.43
CA SER A 300 10.39 22.66 0.69
C SER A 300 10.11 22.45 -0.80
N ILE A 301 9.75 23.52 -1.51
CA ILE A 301 9.53 23.47 -2.97
C ILE A 301 10.79 22.97 -3.70
N SER A 302 11.98 23.41 -3.27
CA SER A 302 13.24 22.96 -3.86
C SER A 302 13.50 21.47 -3.63
N GLU A 303 13.19 20.95 -2.44
CA GLU A 303 13.31 19.50 -2.16
C GLU A 303 12.30 18.69 -2.98
N VAL A 304 11.07 19.19 -3.16
CA VAL A 304 10.05 18.53 -3.99
C VAL A 304 10.53 18.43 -5.44
N VAL A 305 11.07 19.52 -5.98
CA VAL A 305 11.62 19.54 -7.35
C VAL A 305 12.77 18.56 -7.49
N ASP A 306 13.73 18.58 -6.56
CA ASP A 306 14.89 17.66 -6.56
C ASP A 306 14.44 16.19 -6.55
N ILE A 307 13.44 15.86 -5.72
CA ILE A 307 12.86 14.51 -5.67
C ILE A 307 12.19 14.13 -6.99
N VAL A 308 11.41 15.04 -7.59
CA VAL A 308 10.75 14.77 -8.88
C VAL A 308 11.79 14.53 -9.97
N GLU A 309 12.86 15.31 -10.02
CA GLU A 309 13.95 15.15 -10.99
C GLU A 309 14.69 13.82 -10.80
N LYS A 310 14.91 13.36 -9.55
CA LYS A 310 15.48 12.03 -9.25
C LYS A 310 14.55 10.89 -9.63
N ILE A 311 13.26 10.99 -9.34
CA ILE A 311 12.25 10.00 -9.77
C ILE A 311 12.21 9.93 -11.30
N ASN A 312 12.34 11.07 -11.99
CA ASN A 312 12.25 11.15 -13.44
C ASN A 312 13.39 10.39 -14.15
N VAL A 313 14.59 10.31 -13.57
CA VAL A 313 15.76 9.56 -14.11
C VAL A 313 15.40 8.12 -14.50
N LEU A 314 14.61 7.44 -13.66
CA LEU A 314 14.23 6.05 -13.87
C LEU A 314 12.76 5.91 -14.29
N SER A 315 12.14 6.96 -14.82
CA SER A 315 10.73 6.94 -15.20
C SER A 315 10.55 6.57 -16.68
N VAL A 316 9.71 5.56 -16.92
CA VAL A 316 9.39 5.07 -18.27
C VAL A 316 7.90 5.21 -18.50
N GLN A 317 7.52 5.84 -19.62
CA GLN A 317 6.10 6.11 -19.94
C GLN A 317 5.37 6.90 -18.84
N GLY A 318 6.06 7.80 -18.15
CA GLY A 318 5.52 8.68 -17.13
C GLY A 318 5.30 8.04 -15.76
N TYR A 319 5.90 6.88 -15.49
CA TYR A 319 5.85 6.23 -14.18
C TYR A 319 7.21 5.58 -13.82
N PRO A 320 7.60 5.51 -12.53
CA PRO A 320 8.89 4.96 -12.14
C PRO A 320 9.03 3.49 -12.54
N TYR A 321 10.11 3.16 -13.26
CA TYR A 321 10.37 1.82 -13.77
C TYR A 321 10.49 0.78 -12.66
N LEU A 322 11.17 1.13 -11.56
CA LEU A 322 11.35 0.20 -10.44
C LEU A 322 10.03 -0.24 -9.81
N LEU A 323 9.07 0.69 -9.65
CA LEU A 323 7.71 0.36 -9.19
C LEU A 323 6.99 -0.54 -10.20
N SER A 324 7.08 -0.24 -11.50
CA SER A 324 6.48 -1.10 -12.53
C SER A 324 7.08 -2.50 -12.55
N LYS A 325 8.39 -2.60 -12.33
CA LYS A 325 9.11 -3.87 -12.29
C LYS A 325 8.68 -4.69 -11.06
N ALA A 326 8.71 -4.09 -9.87
CA ALA A 326 8.26 -4.74 -8.64
C ALA A 326 6.82 -5.28 -8.80
N HIS A 327 5.89 -4.44 -9.27
CA HIS A 327 4.50 -4.82 -9.52
C HIS A 327 4.36 -6.04 -10.44
N ASN A 328 5.07 -6.03 -11.58
CA ASN A 328 4.98 -7.12 -12.55
C ASN A 328 5.59 -8.42 -12.02
N ASP A 329 6.66 -8.33 -11.23
CA ASP A 329 7.40 -9.49 -10.72
C ASP A 329 6.64 -10.20 -9.58
N VAL A 330 5.87 -9.46 -8.78
CA VAL A 330 5.15 -10.02 -7.62
C VAL A 330 3.76 -10.57 -7.94
N VAL A 331 3.18 -10.32 -9.11
CA VAL A 331 1.80 -10.74 -9.43
C VAL A 331 1.63 -12.27 -9.33
N ILE A 332 0.88 -12.72 -8.32
CA ILE A 332 0.52 -14.14 -8.14
C ILE A 332 -0.75 -14.43 -8.95
N THR A 333 -0.60 -15.08 -10.11
CA THR A 333 -1.74 -15.44 -10.97
C THR A 333 -2.47 -16.72 -10.52
N ASP A 334 -3.67 -16.94 -11.02
CA ASP A 334 -4.41 -18.20 -10.85
C ASP A 334 -3.63 -19.43 -11.35
N ARG A 335 -2.74 -19.22 -12.34
CA ARG A 335 -1.84 -20.27 -12.82
C ARG A 335 -0.79 -20.61 -11.75
N ASN A 336 -0.19 -19.61 -11.12
CA ASN A 336 0.78 -19.83 -10.04
C ASN A 336 0.11 -20.58 -8.88
N ILE A 337 -1.10 -20.20 -8.49
CA ILE A 337 -1.85 -20.90 -7.44
C ILE A 337 -2.07 -22.39 -7.78
N LYS A 338 -2.42 -22.73 -9.03
CA LYS A 338 -2.55 -24.13 -9.46
C LYS A 338 -1.22 -24.90 -9.37
N GLU A 339 -0.11 -24.26 -9.75
CA GLU A 339 1.23 -24.84 -9.69
C GLU A 339 1.67 -25.05 -8.23
N LEU A 340 1.44 -24.06 -7.35
CA LEU A 340 1.72 -24.15 -5.92
C LEU A 340 0.90 -25.26 -5.23
N LEU A 341 -0.39 -25.39 -5.54
CA LEU A 341 -1.23 -26.47 -5.02
C LEU A 341 -0.70 -27.86 -5.39
N LYS A 342 -0.24 -28.00 -6.64
CA LYS A 342 0.37 -29.25 -7.13
C LYS A 342 1.66 -29.57 -6.37
N LEU A 343 2.50 -28.56 -6.11
CA LEU A 343 3.74 -28.72 -5.34
C LEU A 343 3.47 -29.04 -3.86
N ALA A 344 2.48 -28.37 -3.26
CA ALA A 344 2.02 -28.60 -1.90
C ALA A 344 1.26 -29.93 -1.72
N LYS A 345 1.00 -30.67 -2.82
CA LYS A 345 0.23 -31.92 -2.84
C LYS A 345 -1.18 -31.78 -2.24
N ILE A 346 -1.80 -30.62 -2.45
CA ILE A 346 -3.19 -30.35 -2.04
C ILE A 346 -4.10 -30.72 -3.21
N TYR A 347 -4.93 -31.74 -3.00
CA TYR A 347 -5.84 -32.30 -4.01
C TYR A 347 -7.32 -32.09 -3.66
N GLU A 348 -7.66 -31.14 -2.78
CA GLU A 348 -9.05 -30.90 -2.41
C GLU A 348 -9.90 -30.51 -3.63
N THR A 349 -11.05 -31.15 -3.76
CA THR A 349 -12.01 -30.89 -4.83
C THR A 349 -12.74 -29.58 -4.57
N THR A 350 -12.74 -28.67 -5.55
CA THR A 350 -13.71 -27.58 -5.56
C THR A 350 -15.06 -28.08 -6.07
N ASN A 351 -16.17 -27.78 -5.38
CA ASN A 351 -17.54 -28.13 -5.83
C ASN A 351 -17.92 -27.58 -7.23
N ARG A 352 -17.07 -26.78 -7.87
CA ARG A 352 -17.26 -26.28 -9.24
C ARG A 352 -17.07 -27.34 -10.33
N GLU A 353 -16.53 -28.51 -10.02
CA GLU A 353 -16.42 -29.61 -11.00
C GLU A 353 -17.68 -30.48 -11.10
N MET A 354 -18.70 -30.23 -10.28
CA MET A 354 -19.99 -30.93 -10.31
C MET A 354 -21.13 -30.14 -10.98
N LEU A 355 -20.83 -29.05 -11.70
CA LEU A 355 -21.80 -28.20 -12.40
C LEU A 355 -21.58 -28.18 -13.92
#